data_AF-A0A7Y6NNV6-F1
#
_entry.id   AF-A0A7Y6NNV6-F1
#
_cell.length_a   1.000
_cell.length_b   1.000
_cell.length_c   1.000
_cell.angle_alpha   90.00
_cell.angle_beta   90.00
_cell.angle_gamma   90.00
#
_symmetry.space_group_name_H-M   'P 1'
#
loop_
_entity.id
_entity.type
_entity.pdbx_description
1 polymer ?
#
loop_
_entity_poly.entity_id
_entity_poly.type
_entity_poly.pdbx_seq_one_letter_code
_entity_poly.pdbx_strand_id
1 'polypeptide(L)'
;MEHEPMLNQSSPTAAEGRTRSPDKPSHFQIKFSPLDLLKIVGGMVVLLGLLLHLVGVATHSAYLREWGVEAALFPRPLDRVLIDGYEVLLVSGLKISILPNLLILVAFAAAVTLYWTAFGEASRRIDAMEAAPAWLERLPRWAQLLSARFVVVLGITIAVPLAMWLISYFLAQPVVLAENSGKAQAAKQREQFAKGCQAATPTGCFELRRGTELVARGLLIDGSQEYIAFYDVGTSGVRVVPRQGTSFVRIR
;
A
#
# COMPACT_ATOMS: atom_id res chain seq x y z
N MET A 1 90.21 55.04 -3.42
CA MET A 1 89.19 54.42 -2.56
C MET A 1 87.86 54.89 -3.13
N GLU A 2 86.99 54.09 -3.72
CA GLU A 2 86.82 52.64 -3.74
C GLU A 2 86.16 52.21 -5.07
N HIS A 3 86.33 50.93 -5.36
CA HIS A 3 85.92 50.20 -6.56
C HIS A 3 84.41 50.08 -6.74
N GLU A 4 83.93 50.23 -7.97
CA GLU A 4 82.79 49.45 -8.48
C GLU A 4 83.27 48.07 -8.94
N PRO A 5 82.51 47.01 -8.62
CA PRO A 5 82.27 45.97 -9.61
C PRO A 5 80.81 45.44 -9.63
N MET A 6 80.27 45.41 -10.85
CA MET A 6 79.62 44.28 -11.55
C MET A 6 78.67 43.31 -10.80
N LEU A 7 77.45 43.23 -11.35
CA LEU A 7 76.63 42.03 -11.63
C LEU A 7 76.27 41.06 -10.48
N ASN A 8 74.96 40.92 -10.22
CA ASN A 8 74.38 39.58 -10.13
C ASN A 8 72.88 39.56 -10.51
N GLN A 9 72.57 38.72 -11.50
CA GLN A 9 71.22 38.28 -11.86
C GLN A 9 70.83 37.10 -10.95
N SER A 10 69.64 37.16 -10.34
CA SER A 10 68.87 35.96 -10.05
C SER A 10 67.36 36.26 -9.95
N SER A 11 66.62 35.71 -10.91
CA SER A 11 65.18 35.41 -10.87
C SER A 11 64.84 34.42 -9.72
N PRO A 12 63.59 33.94 -9.52
CA PRO A 12 62.27 34.40 -9.98
C PRO A 12 61.24 34.56 -8.83
N THR A 13 60.12 35.16 -9.20
CA THR A 13 58.81 35.15 -8.53
C THR A 13 58.47 33.84 -7.81
N ALA A 14 58.39 33.91 -6.48
CA ALA A 14 57.77 32.87 -5.66
C ALA A 14 56.27 32.82 -5.97
N ALA A 15 55.88 31.74 -6.65
CA ALA A 15 54.50 31.36 -6.86
C ALA A 15 53.81 31.10 -5.52
N GLU A 16 52.76 31.86 -5.26
CA GLU A 16 51.85 31.69 -4.13
C GLU A 16 51.08 30.37 -4.30
N GLY A 17 51.67 29.29 -3.79
CA GLY A 17 51.05 27.98 -3.68
C GLY A 17 49.98 27.97 -2.60
N ARG A 18 48.81 28.54 -2.89
CA ARG A 18 47.61 28.42 -2.06
C ARG A 18 46.99 27.04 -2.31
N THR A 19 47.46 26.04 -1.56
CA THR A 19 46.86 24.70 -1.49
C THR A 19 45.45 24.82 -0.89
N ARG A 20 44.41 24.80 -1.75
CA ARG A 20 43.05 24.55 -1.28
C ARG A 20 43.00 23.14 -0.71
N SER A 21 42.85 23.06 0.60
CA SER A 21 42.50 21.85 1.32
C SER A 21 41.27 21.20 0.67
N PRO A 22 41.23 19.87 0.47
CA PRO A 22 40.06 19.20 -0.06
C PRO A 22 38.94 19.30 0.98
N ASP A 23 37.90 20.07 0.65
CA ASP A 23 36.68 20.13 1.45
C ASP A 23 36.10 18.71 1.56
N LYS A 24 36.11 18.22 2.80
CA LYS A 24 35.56 16.92 3.18
C LYS A 24 34.08 16.90 2.80
N PRO A 25 33.56 15.87 2.09
CA PRO A 25 32.16 15.84 1.70
C PRO A 25 31.29 15.90 2.96
N SER A 26 30.58 17.01 3.10
CA SER A 26 29.64 17.24 4.19
C SER A 26 28.58 16.15 4.13
N HIS A 27 28.58 15.26 5.12
CA HIS A 27 27.53 14.27 5.31
C HIS A 27 26.17 14.97 5.24
N PHE A 28 25.31 14.53 4.31
CA PHE A 28 23.94 15.00 4.16
C PHE A 28 23.16 14.64 5.44
N GLN A 29 23.21 15.52 6.43
CA GLN A 29 22.51 15.37 7.69
C GLN A 29 21.06 15.82 7.47
N ILE A 30 20.17 14.86 7.20
CA ILE A 30 18.73 15.12 7.14
C ILE A 30 18.26 15.51 8.54
N LYS A 31 18.14 16.81 8.81
CA LYS A 31 17.56 17.32 10.04
C LYS A 31 16.04 17.27 9.92
N PHE A 32 15.42 16.21 10.43
CA PHE A 32 13.97 16.17 10.58
C PHE A 32 13.54 17.11 11.70
N SER A 33 12.72 18.10 11.38
CA SER A 33 12.03 18.89 12.40
C SER A 33 11.00 18.00 13.12
N PRO A 34 10.81 18.12 14.45
CA PRO A 34 9.76 17.39 15.17
C PRO A 34 8.36 17.65 14.58
N LEU A 35 8.15 18.83 13.99
CA LEU A 35 6.92 19.18 13.26
C LEU A 35 6.72 18.33 12.00
N ASP A 36 7.78 17.99 11.29
CA ASP A 36 7.68 17.17 10.07
C ASP A 36 7.42 15.71 10.42
N LEU A 37 7.98 15.23 11.53
CA LEU A 37 7.71 13.90 12.05
C LEU A 37 6.23 13.77 12.48
N LEU A 38 5.67 14.79 13.13
CA LEU A 38 4.25 14.81 13.48
C LEU A 38 3.33 14.76 12.26
N LYS A 39 3.66 15.50 11.19
CA LYS A 39 2.90 15.46 9.93
C LYS A 39 2.93 14.08 9.28
N ILE A 40 4.11 13.44 9.25
CA ILE A 40 4.27 12.09 8.69
C ILE A 40 3.41 11.10 9.49
N VAL A 41 3.49 11.13 10.81
CA VAL A 41 2.68 10.25 11.68
C VAL A 41 1.19 10.50 11.47
N GLY A 42 0.76 11.77 11.45
CA GLY A 42 -0.64 12.13 11.19
C GLY A 42 -1.14 11.60 9.85
N GLY A 43 -0.36 11.77 8.78
CA GLY A 43 -0.67 11.23 7.46
C GLY A 43 -0.81 9.71 7.45
N MET A 44 0.09 9.00 8.15
CA MET A 44 0.04 7.54 8.26
C MET A 44 -1.21 7.05 9.01
N VAL A 45 -1.64 7.76 10.06
CA VAL A 45 -2.86 7.41 10.81
C VAL A 45 -4.10 7.57 9.94
N VAL A 46 -4.20 8.68 9.20
CA VAL A 46 -5.34 8.91 8.28
C VAL A 46 -5.37 7.86 7.18
N LEU A 47 -4.22 7.56 6.57
CA LEU A 47 -4.10 6.55 5.53
C LEU A 47 -4.50 5.15 6.04
N LEU A 48 -4.04 4.79 7.24
CA LEU A 48 -4.41 3.54 7.89
C LEU A 48 -5.91 3.46 8.18
N GLY A 49 -6.51 4.54 8.69
CA GLY A 49 -7.95 4.61 8.94
C GLY A 49 -8.78 4.42 7.67
N LEU A 50 -8.38 5.06 6.56
CA LEU A 50 -9.02 4.89 5.25
C LEU A 50 -8.89 3.45 4.73
N LEU A 51 -7.71 2.85 4.89
CA LEU A 51 -7.45 1.48 4.47
C LEU A 51 -8.29 0.46 5.27
N LEU A 52 -8.36 0.63 6.59
CA LEU A 52 -9.20 -0.18 7.47
C LEU A 52 -10.68 -0.07 7.10
N HIS A 53 -11.15 1.15 6.84
CA HIS A 53 -12.53 1.38 6.40
C HIS A 53 -12.82 0.67 5.07
N LEU A 54 -11.94 0.85 4.07
CA LEU A 54 -12.08 0.23 2.76
C LEU A 54 -12.09 -1.31 2.85
N VAL A 55 -11.17 -1.89 3.63
CA VAL A 55 -11.09 -3.35 3.85
C VAL A 55 -12.35 -3.85 4.57
N GLY A 56 -12.85 -3.13 5.57
CA GLY A 56 -14.08 -3.50 6.28
C GLY A 56 -15.30 -3.53 5.35
N VAL A 57 -15.49 -2.48 4.54
CA VAL A 57 -16.58 -2.40 3.55
C VAL A 57 -16.45 -3.50 2.48
N ALA A 58 -15.24 -3.72 1.96
CA ALA A 58 -14.98 -4.74 0.96
C ALA A 58 -15.24 -6.17 1.50
N THR A 59 -14.85 -6.44 2.74
CA THR A 59 -15.09 -7.74 3.40
C THR A 59 -16.58 -7.97 3.59
N HIS A 60 -17.30 -6.98 4.11
CA HIS A 60 -18.74 -7.06 4.36
C HIS A 60 -19.54 -7.25 3.06
N SER A 61 -19.21 -6.46 2.04
CA SER A 61 -19.86 -6.58 0.72
C SER A 61 -19.58 -7.92 0.06
N ALA A 62 -18.34 -8.44 0.13
CA ALA A 62 -18.02 -9.75 -0.40
C ALA A 62 -18.75 -10.88 0.35
N TYR A 63 -18.87 -10.78 1.68
CA TYR A 63 -19.63 -11.71 2.50
C TYR A 63 -21.11 -11.75 2.09
N LEU A 64 -21.79 -10.60 1.99
CA LEU A 64 -23.20 -10.54 1.60
C LEU A 64 -23.43 -10.97 0.15
N ARG A 65 -22.52 -10.61 -0.76
CA ARG A 65 -22.57 -11.03 -2.17
C ARG A 65 -22.50 -12.55 -2.30
N GLU A 66 -21.69 -13.21 -1.49
CA GLU A 66 -21.63 -14.67 -1.47
C GLU A 66 -22.99 -15.27 -1.11
N TRP A 67 -23.72 -14.65 -0.19
CA TRP A 67 -25.09 -14.99 0.19
C TRP A 67 -26.17 -14.57 -0.82
N GLY A 68 -25.81 -13.88 -1.90
CA GLY A 68 -26.77 -13.35 -2.87
C GLY A 68 -27.58 -12.15 -2.37
N VAL A 69 -27.07 -11.43 -1.36
CA VAL A 69 -27.72 -10.26 -0.76
C VAL A 69 -26.98 -8.99 -1.19
N GLU A 70 -27.76 -7.95 -1.51
CA GLU A 70 -27.21 -6.64 -1.84
C GLU A 70 -26.73 -5.91 -0.57
N ALA A 71 -25.44 -5.58 -0.52
CA ALA A 71 -24.82 -4.97 0.66
C ALA A 71 -25.35 -3.56 0.98
N ALA A 72 -25.89 -2.84 -0.02
CA ALA A 72 -26.45 -1.51 0.16
C ALA A 72 -27.67 -1.49 1.11
N LEU A 73 -28.40 -2.61 1.23
CA LEU A 73 -29.54 -2.76 2.14
C LEU A 73 -29.11 -2.93 3.61
N PHE A 74 -27.81 -3.19 3.84
CA PHE A 74 -27.24 -3.52 5.14
C PHE A 74 -26.07 -2.60 5.50
N PRO A 75 -26.31 -1.29 5.65
CA PRO A 75 -25.27 -0.36 6.09
C PRO A 75 -24.84 -0.71 7.52
N ARG A 76 -23.53 -0.81 7.74
CA ARG A 76 -22.94 -1.03 9.05
C ARG A 76 -22.43 0.28 9.65
N PRO A 77 -22.50 0.43 10.98
CA PRO A 77 -21.93 1.59 11.64
C PRO A 77 -20.41 1.60 11.50
N LEU A 78 -19.82 2.80 11.50
CA LEU A 78 -18.40 3.02 11.17
C LEU A 78 -17.45 2.26 12.11
N ASP A 79 -17.79 2.20 13.39
CA ASP A 79 -17.05 1.46 14.42
C ASP A 79 -16.92 -0.03 14.07
N ARG A 80 -18.03 -0.66 13.66
CA ARG A 80 -18.04 -2.08 13.26
C ARG A 80 -17.20 -2.31 12.02
N VAL A 81 -17.30 -1.43 11.02
CA VAL A 81 -16.52 -1.52 9.78
C VAL A 81 -15.02 -1.43 10.06
N LEU A 82 -14.60 -0.51 10.94
CA LEU A 82 -13.20 -0.35 11.32
C LEU A 82 -12.67 -1.57 12.07
N ILE A 83 -13.46 -2.15 12.98
CA ILE A 83 -13.09 -3.37 13.71
C ILE A 83 -12.95 -4.55 12.74
N ASP A 84 -13.92 -4.78 11.86
CA ASP A 84 -13.88 -5.86 10.87
C ASP A 84 -12.66 -5.68 9.95
N GLY A 85 -12.36 -4.45 9.51
CA GLY A 85 -11.18 -4.12 8.73
C GLY A 85 -9.86 -4.42 9.46
N TYR A 86 -9.79 -4.10 10.75
CA TYR A 86 -8.63 -4.37 11.60
C TYR A 86 -8.40 -5.86 11.80
N GLU A 87 -9.46 -6.62 12.06
CA GLU A 87 -9.39 -8.08 12.21
C GLU A 87 -8.88 -8.74 10.93
N VAL A 88 -9.39 -8.35 9.77
CA VAL A 88 -8.93 -8.88 8.48
C VAL A 88 -7.47 -8.50 8.23
N LEU A 89 -7.10 -7.25 8.46
CA LEU A 89 -5.74 -6.77 8.21
C LEU A 89 -4.73 -7.45 9.13
N LEU A 90 -5.04 -7.65 10.42
CA LEU A 90 -4.15 -8.37 11.33
C LEU A 90 -4.11 -9.86 11.06
N VAL A 91 -5.26 -10.54 11.09
CA VAL A 91 -5.32 -12.01 11.03
C VAL A 91 -4.90 -12.51 9.66
N SER A 92 -5.31 -11.81 8.59
CA SER A 92 -4.99 -12.21 7.23
C SER A 92 -3.70 -11.57 6.74
N GLY A 93 -3.34 -10.36 7.21
CA GLY A 93 -2.03 -9.76 6.93
C GLY A 93 -0.89 -10.53 7.55
N LEU A 94 -1.07 -11.20 8.69
CA LEU A 94 -0.07 -12.13 9.24
C LEU A 94 0.07 -13.42 8.41
N LYS A 95 -0.98 -13.82 7.66
CA LYS A 95 -0.99 -15.02 6.82
C LYS A 95 -0.40 -14.79 5.44
N ILE A 96 -0.63 -13.63 4.83
CA ILE A 96 0.17 -13.18 3.70
C ILE A 96 1.57 -13.02 4.27
N SER A 97 2.52 -13.82 3.81
CA SER A 97 3.90 -13.69 4.27
C SER A 97 4.34 -12.25 3.96
N ILE A 98 4.34 -11.37 4.97
CA ILE A 98 4.69 -9.95 4.82
C ILE A 98 6.14 -9.86 4.34
N LEU A 99 6.97 -10.86 4.68
CA LEU A 99 8.39 -10.91 4.36
C LEU A 99 8.73 -10.82 2.86
N PRO A 100 8.22 -11.69 1.96
CA PRO A 100 8.51 -11.58 0.53
C PRO A 100 7.96 -10.29 -0.10
N ASN A 101 6.76 -9.84 0.28
CA ASN A 101 6.18 -8.61 -0.26
C ASN A 101 6.89 -7.35 0.27
N LEU A 102 7.36 -7.37 1.51
CA LEU A 102 8.18 -6.30 2.11
C LEU A 102 9.58 -6.30 1.48
N LEU A 103 10.18 -7.46 1.21
CA LEU A 103 11.44 -7.57 0.47
C LEU A 103 11.31 -7.00 -0.94
N ILE A 104 10.21 -7.27 -1.65
CA ILE A 104 9.94 -6.66 -2.96
C ILE A 104 9.78 -5.15 -2.83
N LEU A 105 9.07 -4.66 -1.82
CA LEU A 105 8.89 -3.22 -1.59
C LEU A 105 10.21 -2.53 -1.22
N VAL A 106 11.02 -3.13 -0.36
CA VAL A 106 12.34 -2.62 0.05
C VAL A 106 13.32 -2.69 -1.12
N ALA A 107 13.35 -3.79 -1.86
CA ALA A 107 14.17 -3.93 -3.07
C ALA A 107 13.76 -2.91 -4.13
N PHE A 108 12.46 -2.62 -4.26
CA PHE A 108 11.98 -1.58 -5.17
C PHE A 108 12.31 -0.18 -4.67
N ALA A 109 12.08 0.14 -3.40
CA ALA A 109 12.46 1.42 -2.83
C ALA A 109 13.98 1.65 -2.96
N ALA A 110 14.77 0.60 -2.73
CA ALA A 110 16.21 0.61 -2.98
C ALA A 110 16.52 0.81 -4.47
N ALA A 111 15.84 0.10 -5.39
CA ALA A 111 16.04 0.24 -6.83
C ALA A 111 15.65 1.62 -7.35
N VAL A 112 14.56 2.22 -6.86
CA VAL A 112 14.13 3.59 -7.19
C VAL A 112 15.10 4.59 -6.60
N THR A 113 15.53 4.40 -5.36
CA THR A 113 16.54 5.28 -4.73
C THR A 113 17.85 5.21 -5.50
N LEU A 114 18.29 4.00 -5.87
CA LEU A 114 19.51 3.75 -6.63
C LEU A 114 19.38 4.26 -8.07
N TYR A 115 18.20 4.15 -8.69
CA TYR A 115 17.89 4.77 -9.98
C TYR A 115 17.93 6.28 -9.87
N TRP A 116 17.30 6.88 -8.86
CA TRP A 116 17.26 8.33 -8.67
C TRP A 116 18.64 8.90 -8.36
N THR A 117 19.44 8.23 -7.53
CA THR A 117 20.82 8.62 -7.26
C THR A 117 21.72 8.38 -8.45
N ALA A 118 21.65 7.23 -9.13
CA ALA A 118 22.42 6.98 -10.34
C ALA A 118 22.04 7.93 -11.48
N PHE A 119 20.76 8.28 -11.62
CA PHE A 119 20.26 9.23 -12.61
C PHE A 119 20.62 10.68 -12.25
N GLY A 120 20.51 11.06 -10.97
CA GLY A 120 20.94 12.36 -10.47
C GLY A 120 22.45 12.56 -10.58
N GLU A 121 23.22 11.50 -10.32
CA GLU A 121 24.67 11.48 -10.48
C GLU A 121 25.04 11.46 -11.97
N ALA A 122 24.35 10.67 -12.80
CA ALA A 122 24.59 10.60 -14.24
C ALA A 122 24.23 11.91 -14.95
N SER A 123 23.12 12.57 -14.58
CA SER A 123 22.79 13.90 -15.12
C SER A 123 23.82 14.95 -14.71
N ARG A 124 24.21 15.00 -13.43
CA ARG A 124 25.30 15.87 -12.96
C ARG A 124 26.64 15.57 -13.62
N ARG A 125 26.94 14.30 -13.88
CA ARG A 125 28.15 13.89 -14.60
C ARG A 125 28.06 14.17 -16.08
N ILE A 126 26.90 14.08 -16.73
CA ILE A 126 26.74 14.52 -18.13
C ILE A 126 26.97 16.04 -18.22
N ASP A 127 26.52 16.81 -17.23
CA ASP A 127 26.77 18.25 -17.15
C ASP A 127 28.23 18.59 -16.77
N ALA A 128 28.94 17.68 -16.09
CA ALA A 128 30.33 17.84 -15.64
C ALA A 128 31.38 17.07 -16.46
N MET A 129 31.00 16.19 -17.38
CA MET A 129 31.89 15.34 -18.17
C MET A 129 32.38 16.11 -19.39
N GLU A 130 33.59 16.65 -19.27
CA GLU A 130 34.48 16.88 -20.42
C GLU A 130 35.06 15.56 -20.99
N ALA A 131 34.90 14.42 -20.29
CA ALA A 131 35.41 13.12 -20.71
C ALA A 131 34.30 12.04 -20.71
N ALA A 132 33.85 11.68 -21.91
CA ALA A 132 32.96 10.55 -22.13
C ALA A 132 33.74 9.23 -21.93
N PRO A 133 33.10 8.10 -21.57
CA PRO A 133 33.81 6.83 -21.52
C PRO A 133 34.46 6.52 -22.88
N ALA A 134 35.66 5.93 -22.90
CA ALA A 134 36.53 5.82 -24.10
C ALA A 134 35.89 5.15 -25.34
N TRP A 135 34.84 4.34 -25.14
CA TRP A 135 34.05 3.76 -26.24
C TRP A 135 33.07 4.76 -26.87
N LEU A 136 32.64 5.77 -26.11
CA LEU A 136 31.71 6.81 -26.49
C LEU A 136 32.43 8.03 -27.10
N GLU A 137 33.69 8.27 -26.74
CA GLU A 137 34.55 9.31 -27.35
C GLU A 137 34.78 9.11 -28.86
N ARG A 138 34.68 7.86 -29.33
CA ARG A 138 34.78 7.51 -30.76
C ARG A 138 33.53 7.86 -31.55
N LEU A 139 32.41 8.15 -30.89
CA LEU A 139 31.18 8.56 -31.55
C LEU A 139 31.13 10.08 -31.75
N PRO A 140 30.54 10.57 -32.85
CA PRO A 140 30.37 12.00 -33.07
C PRO A 140 29.51 12.63 -31.97
N ARG A 141 29.81 13.88 -31.58
CA ARG A 141 29.15 14.60 -30.47
C ARG A 141 27.62 14.57 -30.52
N TRP A 142 27.02 14.60 -31.72
CA TRP A 142 25.57 14.50 -31.89
C TRP A 142 25.01 13.14 -31.42
N ALA A 143 25.74 12.05 -31.64
CA ALA A 143 25.35 10.70 -31.23
C ALA A 143 25.54 10.48 -29.73
N GLN A 144 26.56 11.11 -29.13
CA GLN A 144 26.75 11.11 -27.68
C GLN A 144 25.57 11.79 -26.97
N LEU A 145 25.20 13.00 -27.39
CA LEU A 145 24.04 13.73 -26.85
C LEU A 145 22.73 12.98 -27.07
N LEU A 146 22.57 12.32 -28.23
CA LEU A 146 21.39 11.54 -28.54
C LEU A 146 21.29 10.31 -27.63
N SER A 147 22.38 9.59 -27.42
CA SER A 147 22.42 8.41 -26.53
C SER A 147 22.10 8.77 -25.07
N ALA A 148 22.66 9.86 -24.55
CA ALA A 148 22.39 10.34 -23.20
C ALA A 148 20.90 10.70 -23.02
N ARG A 149 20.33 11.44 -23.97
CA ARG A 149 18.89 11.77 -23.97
C ARG A 149 18.02 10.53 -24.13
N PHE A 150 18.42 9.59 -24.96
CA PHE A 150 17.68 8.35 -25.18
C PHE A 150 17.64 7.49 -23.92
N VAL A 151 18.76 7.36 -23.20
CA VAL A 151 18.81 6.65 -21.91
C VAL A 151 17.90 7.32 -20.88
N VAL A 152 17.90 8.65 -20.83
CA VAL A 152 17.03 9.41 -19.93
C VAL A 152 15.55 9.18 -20.23
N VAL A 153 15.17 9.35 -21.50
CA VAL A 153 13.79 9.17 -21.95
C VAL A 153 13.35 7.72 -21.73
N LEU A 154 14.18 6.74 -22.11
CA LEU A 154 13.89 5.33 -21.92
C LEU A 154 13.74 4.97 -20.44
N GLY A 155 14.62 5.50 -19.60
CA GLY A 155 14.57 5.33 -18.14
C GLY A 155 13.26 5.84 -17.56
N ILE A 156 12.83 7.06 -17.90
CA ILE A 156 11.56 7.63 -17.45
C ILE A 156 10.37 6.82 -17.98
N THR A 157 10.42 6.45 -19.27
CA THR A 157 9.33 5.71 -19.96
C THR A 157 9.11 4.32 -19.36
N ILE A 158 10.14 3.69 -18.79
CA ILE A 158 10.02 2.39 -18.11
C ILE A 158 9.73 2.57 -16.61
N ALA A 159 10.46 3.47 -15.94
CA ALA A 159 10.38 3.62 -14.49
C ALA A 159 9.00 4.12 -14.03
N VAL A 160 8.39 5.07 -14.75
CA VAL A 160 7.10 5.66 -14.34
C VAL A 160 5.97 4.63 -14.44
N PRO A 161 5.74 3.92 -15.57
CA PRO A 161 4.71 2.89 -15.63
C PRO A 161 4.97 1.73 -14.67
N LEU A 162 6.23 1.34 -14.47
CA LEU A 162 6.59 0.29 -13.52
C LEU A 162 6.23 0.70 -12.08
N ALA A 163 6.54 1.94 -11.70
CA ALA A 163 6.17 2.48 -10.40
C ALA A 163 4.65 2.56 -10.24
N MET A 164 3.92 3.03 -11.26
CA MET A 164 2.45 3.04 -11.23
C MET A 164 1.88 1.63 -11.07
N TRP A 165 2.36 0.66 -11.85
CA TRP A 165 1.92 -0.73 -11.77
C TRP A 165 2.16 -1.33 -10.39
N LEU A 166 3.33 -1.08 -9.80
CA LEU A 166 3.65 -1.54 -8.44
C LEU A 166 2.77 -0.89 -7.38
N ILE A 167 2.59 0.44 -7.44
CA ILE A 167 1.69 1.14 -6.50
C ILE A 167 0.27 0.56 -6.60
N SER A 168 -0.24 0.37 -7.81
CA SER A 168 -1.54 -0.27 -8.03
C SER A 168 -1.59 -1.70 -7.49
N TYR A 169 -0.54 -2.49 -7.72
CA TYR A 169 -0.45 -3.87 -7.21
C TYR A 169 -0.52 -3.90 -5.68
N PHE A 170 0.24 -3.04 -4.99
CA PHE A 170 0.23 -2.97 -3.53
C PHE A 170 -1.09 -2.43 -2.96
N LEU A 171 -1.69 -1.42 -3.60
CA LEU A 171 -3.00 -0.90 -3.20
C LEU A 171 -4.13 -1.92 -3.41
N ALA A 172 -4.00 -2.82 -4.38
CA ALA A 172 -4.99 -3.87 -4.66
C ALA A 172 -4.96 -5.02 -3.65
N GLN A 173 -3.80 -5.33 -3.04
CA GLN A 173 -3.66 -6.44 -2.08
C GLN A 173 -4.69 -6.43 -0.94
N PRO A 174 -4.90 -5.32 -0.20
CA PRO A 174 -5.86 -5.30 0.90
C PRO A 174 -7.29 -5.56 0.45
N VAL A 175 -7.67 -5.14 -0.76
CA VAL A 175 -9.00 -5.40 -1.32
C VAL A 175 -9.19 -6.87 -1.65
N VAL A 176 -8.20 -7.50 -2.31
CA VAL A 176 -8.24 -8.94 -2.61
C VAL A 176 -8.32 -9.76 -1.32
N LEU A 177 -7.56 -9.35 -0.30
CA LEU A 177 -7.59 -9.99 1.01
C LEU A 177 -8.96 -9.87 1.69
N ALA A 178 -9.56 -8.67 1.64
CA ALA A 178 -10.90 -8.41 2.14
C ALA A 178 -11.95 -9.30 1.47
N GLU A 179 -11.92 -9.39 0.14
CA GLU A 179 -12.87 -10.22 -0.61
C GLU A 179 -12.73 -11.70 -0.27
N ASN A 180 -11.50 -12.20 -0.21
CA ASN A 180 -11.23 -13.59 0.13
C ASN A 180 -11.64 -13.92 1.56
N SER A 181 -11.42 -12.99 2.50
CA SER A 181 -11.86 -13.13 3.88
C SER A 181 -13.38 -13.19 3.99
N GLY A 182 -14.10 -12.29 3.31
CA GLY A 182 -15.57 -12.28 3.30
C GLY A 182 -16.16 -13.56 2.72
N LYS A 183 -15.61 -14.03 1.59
CA LYS A 183 -15.97 -15.32 0.96
C LYS A 183 -15.69 -16.50 1.88
N ALA A 184 -14.50 -16.55 2.51
CA ALA A 184 -14.13 -17.61 3.43
C ALA A 184 -15.02 -17.62 4.68
N GLN A 185 -15.42 -16.46 5.19
CA GLN A 185 -16.34 -16.33 6.32
C GLN A 185 -17.74 -16.86 5.97
N ALA A 186 -18.28 -16.49 4.80
CA ALA A 186 -19.56 -16.99 4.32
C ALA A 186 -19.52 -18.51 4.09
N ALA A 187 -18.46 -19.02 3.45
CA ALA A 187 -18.28 -20.45 3.21
C ALA A 187 -18.19 -21.25 4.53
N LYS A 188 -17.42 -20.75 5.51
CA LYS A 188 -17.30 -21.39 6.83
C LYS A 188 -18.64 -21.44 7.55
N GLN A 189 -19.44 -20.37 7.50
CA GLN A 189 -20.76 -20.37 8.11
C GLN A 189 -21.73 -21.30 7.39
N ARG A 190 -21.70 -21.37 6.05
CA ARG A 190 -22.47 -22.35 5.28
C ARG A 190 -22.13 -23.77 5.67
N GLU A 191 -20.84 -24.11 5.77
CA GLU A 191 -20.39 -25.44 6.14
C GLU A 191 -20.79 -25.81 7.58
N GLN A 192 -20.68 -24.86 8.51
CA GLN A 192 -21.15 -25.03 9.88
C GLN A 192 -22.66 -25.23 9.95
N PHE A 193 -23.41 -24.49 9.14
CA PHE A 193 -24.86 -24.59 9.09
C PHE A 193 -25.34 -25.87 8.40
N ALA A 194 -24.59 -26.37 7.41
CA ALA A 194 -24.86 -27.65 6.75
C ALA A 194 -24.80 -28.85 7.72
N LYS A 195 -24.07 -28.72 8.84
CA LYS A 195 -24.05 -29.73 9.94
C LYS A 195 -25.34 -29.75 10.76
N GLY A 196 -26.27 -28.84 10.49
CA GLY A 196 -27.60 -28.77 11.09
C GLY A 196 -27.71 -27.71 12.19
N CYS A 197 -28.94 -27.23 12.40
CA CYS A 197 -29.29 -26.18 13.36
C CYS A 197 -28.82 -26.41 14.80
N GLN A 198 -28.70 -27.67 15.22
CA GLN A 198 -28.30 -28.05 16.59
C GLN A 198 -26.78 -28.13 16.77
N ALA A 199 -26.03 -28.37 15.69
CA ALA A 199 -24.56 -28.47 15.73
C ALA A 199 -23.85 -27.15 15.38
N ALA A 200 -24.58 -26.17 14.84
CA ALA A 200 -24.07 -24.87 14.41
C ALA A 200 -23.82 -23.90 15.59
N THR A 201 -22.95 -24.29 16.52
CA THR A 201 -22.43 -23.41 17.58
C THR A 201 -21.20 -22.67 17.03
N PRO A 202 -21.09 -21.32 17.12
CA PRO A 202 -21.79 -20.41 18.04
C PRO A 202 -22.94 -19.58 17.44
N THR A 203 -23.16 -19.59 16.13
CA THR A 203 -24.13 -18.71 15.45
C THR A 203 -25.57 -19.08 15.82
N GLY A 204 -25.88 -20.37 15.96
CA GLY A 204 -27.19 -20.89 16.38
C GLY A 204 -28.29 -20.68 15.34
N CYS A 205 -29.36 -21.49 15.42
CA CYS A 205 -30.57 -21.25 14.63
C CYS A 205 -31.53 -20.30 15.35
N PHE A 206 -32.20 -19.48 14.58
CA PHE A 206 -33.21 -18.55 15.05
C PHE A 206 -34.56 -18.87 14.40
N GLU A 207 -35.62 -18.59 15.13
CA GLU A 207 -36.97 -18.48 14.58
C GLU A 207 -37.29 -17.00 14.42
N LEU A 208 -37.62 -16.62 13.19
CA LEU A 208 -38.13 -15.30 12.87
C LEU A 208 -39.65 -15.34 12.98
N ARG A 209 -40.21 -14.59 13.94
CA ARG A 209 -41.66 -14.53 14.16
C ARG A 209 -42.16 -13.12 13.88
N ARG A 210 -43.34 -13.01 13.27
CA ARG A 210 -44.06 -11.74 13.11
C ARG A 210 -45.33 -11.82 13.94
N GLY A 211 -45.32 -11.21 15.12
CA GLY A 211 -46.32 -11.47 16.14
C GLY A 211 -46.29 -12.94 16.59
N THR A 212 -47.37 -13.69 16.35
CA THR A 212 -47.50 -15.11 16.70
C THR A 212 -47.10 -16.06 15.58
N GLU A 213 -47.05 -15.56 14.33
CA GLU A 213 -46.78 -16.35 13.13
C GLU A 213 -45.29 -16.61 12.93
N LEU A 214 -44.93 -17.85 12.61
CA LEU A 214 -43.56 -18.23 12.26
C LEU A 214 -43.31 -17.88 10.80
N VAL A 215 -42.43 -16.91 10.56
CA VAL A 215 -42.09 -16.43 9.21
C VAL A 215 -41.00 -17.29 8.57
N ALA A 216 -39.95 -17.61 9.34
CA ALA A 216 -38.83 -18.41 8.86
C ALA A 216 -38.04 -19.03 10.01
N ARG A 217 -37.31 -20.11 9.73
CA ARG A 217 -36.37 -20.75 10.66
C ARG A 217 -35.03 -20.99 9.98
N GLY A 218 -33.95 -20.62 10.64
CA GLY A 218 -32.61 -20.76 10.07
C GLY A 218 -31.56 -19.78 10.60
N LEU A 219 -30.64 -19.37 9.73
CA LEU A 219 -29.46 -18.57 10.11
C LEU A 219 -29.69 -17.08 9.87
N LEU A 220 -29.42 -16.28 10.89
CA LEU A 220 -29.31 -14.83 10.72
C LEU A 220 -27.98 -14.50 10.04
N ILE A 221 -28.04 -13.96 8.83
CA ILE A 221 -26.83 -13.57 8.06
C ILE A 221 -26.37 -12.18 8.47
N ASP A 222 -27.29 -11.21 8.44
CA ASP A 222 -27.04 -9.83 8.85
C ASP A 222 -28.35 -9.07 9.15
N GLY A 223 -28.26 -7.93 9.81
CA GLY A 223 -29.41 -7.07 10.11
C GLY A 223 -29.09 -5.59 10.11
N SER A 224 -29.92 -4.80 9.43
CA SER A 224 -29.90 -3.33 9.45
C SER A 224 -31.06 -2.79 10.28
N GLN A 225 -31.24 -1.46 10.31
CA GLN A 225 -32.39 -0.85 10.99
C GLN A 225 -33.71 -1.17 10.29
N GLU A 226 -33.68 -1.42 8.98
CA GLU A 226 -34.86 -1.60 8.14
C GLU A 226 -35.06 -3.05 7.70
N TYR A 227 -33.98 -3.79 7.46
CA TYR A 227 -34.00 -5.12 6.85
C TYR A 227 -33.22 -6.15 7.64
N ILE A 228 -33.59 -7.41 7.47
CA ILE A 228 -32.92 -8.58 8.02
C ILE A 228 -32.66 -9.55 6.88
N ALA A 229 -31.40 -9.96 6.72
CA ALA A 229 -31.02 -11.04 5.81
C ALA A 229 -31.02 -12.35 6.58
N PHE A 230 -31.85 -13.28 6.12
CA PHE A 230 -32.09 -14.53 6.82
C PHE A 230 -32.02 -15.70 5.85
N TYR A 231 -31.20 -16.71 6.17
CA TYR A 231 -31.17 -17.96 5.43
C TYR A 231 -32.24 -18.90 5.99
N ASP A 232 -33.25 -19.19 5.18
CA ASP A 232 -34.38 -20.03 5.55
C ASP A 232 -34.11 -21.49 5.17
N VAL A 233 -34.20 -22.39 6.16
CA VAL A 233 -33.99 -23.83 5.98
C VAL A 233 -35.08 -24.43 5.09
N GLY A 234 -36.32 -23.92 5.18
CA GLY A 234 -37.45 -24.47 4.42
C GLY A 234 -37.31 -24.25 2.91
N THR A 235 -36.74 -23.11 2.51
CA THR A 235 -36.56 -22.73 1.11
C THR A 235 -35.12 -22.90 0.60
N SER A 236 -34.19 -23.30 1.47
CA SER A 236 -32.74 -23.39 1.17
C SER A 236 -32.20 -22.14 0.48
N GLY A 237 -32.67 -20.97 0.91
CA GLY A 237 -32.40 -19.70 0.24
C GLY A 237 -32.35 -18.54 1.21
N VAL A 238 -31.70 -17.46 0.76
CA VAL A 238 -31.64 -16.21 1.52
C VAL A 238 -32.85 -15.36 1.21
N ARG A 239 -33.49 -14.84 2.26
CA ARG A 239 -34.63 -13.94 2.18
C ARG A 239 -34.30 -12.66 2.93
N VAL A 240 -34.69 -11.53 2.33
CA VAL A 240 -34.61 -10.21 2.97
C VAL A 240 -36.00 -9.87 3.48
N VAL A 241 -36.13 -9.69 4.80
CA VAL A 241 -37.41 -9.42 5.47
C VAL A 241 -37.33 -8.06 6.17
N PRO A 242 -38.38 -7.22 6.12
CA PRO A 242 -38.40 -5.96 6.87
C PRO A 242 -38.37 -6.24 8.39
N ARG A 243 -37.60 -5.45 9.12
CA ARG A 243 -37.37 -5.57 10.57
C ARG A 243 -38.59 -5.19 11.42
N GLN A 244 -39.51 -4.40 10.86
CA GLN A 244 -40.69 -3.94 11.59
C GLN A 244 -41.60 -5.12 11.96
N GLY A 245 -41.92 -5.24 13.25
CA GLY A 245 -42.82 -6.27 13.77
C GLY A 245 -42.23 -7.68 13.80
N THR A 246 -40.93 -7.86 13.57
CA THR A 246 -40.26 -9.17 13.66
C THR A 246 -39.51 -9.34 14.97
N SER A 247 -39.67 -10.49 15.63
CA SER A 247 -38.93 -10.90 16.81
C SER A 247 -38.08 -12.15 16.52
N PHE A 248 -36.94 -12.25 17.21
CA PHE A 248 -36.02 -13.38 17.10
C PHE A 248 -36.08 -14.22 18.36
N VAL A 249 -36.27 -15.53 18.18
CA VAL A 249 -36.11 -16.50 19.27
C VAL A 249 -34.97 -17.42 18.89
N ARG A 250 -33.90 -17.44 19.69
CA ARG A 250 -32.82 -18.40 19.52
C ARG A 250 -33.31 -19.77 19.93
N ILE A 251 -33.15 -20.74 19.04
CA ILE A 251 -33.43 -22.15 19.31
C ILE A 251 -32.17 -22.71 19.97
N ARG A 252 -32.30 -23.23 21.19
CA ARG A 252 -31.26 -24.04 21.84
C ARG A 252 -31.35 -25.48 21.40
#